data_AF-D4VT61-F1
#
_entry.id   AF-D4VT61-F1
#
_cell.length_a   1.000
_cell.length_b   1.000
_cell.length_c   1.000
_cell.angle_alpha   90.00
_cell.angle_beta   90.00
_cell.angle_gamma   90.00
#
_symmetry.space_group_name_H-M   'P 1'
#
loop_
_entity.id
_entity.type
_entity.pdbx_description
1 polymer ?
#
loop_
_entity_poly.entity_id
_entity_poly.type
_entity_poly.pdbx_seq_one_letter_code
_entity_poly.pdbx_strand_id
1 'polypeptide(L)'
;MLCCLMICTITIDARTVNDIYKRISAQVSLKVPGNQSRNYSLAFQGAVDDKGIYLLESEEKIPLIITERIERDNVKCVMVVSITALEDVYFNYQQQLKTGFRHNDCMFYLPGFWYSRNLRSPKGAPSFHISESWLVREDRLSSPLTGIFNQKDGRYMTVARKDDFQWDALATHQTGEIILSGKTSLGFTGFESHDGTSTLSFGFPYREAPKTYIRKLTLAPEVTSFQYTKKKEKQYS
;
A
#
# COMPACT_ATOMS: atom_id res chain seq x y z
N MET A 1 2.05 18.34 -15.37
CA MET A 1 0.95 17.39 -15.16
C MET A 1 1.43 16.29 -14.23
N LEU A 2 0.74 16.12 -13.10
CA LEU A 2 0.96 15.09 -12.09
C LEU A 2 0.15 13.86 -12.51
N CYS A 3 0.77 12.70 -12.66
CA CYS A 3 0.14 11.57 -13.35
C CYS A 3 -0.68 10.67 -12.42
N CYS A 4 -0.22 10.45 -11.19
CA CYS A 4 -0.97 9.76 -10.14
C CYS A 4 -0.68 10.39 -8.78
N LEU A 5 -1.73 10.55 -7.97
CA LEU A 5 -1.69 10.98 -6.58
C LEU A 5 -2.19 9.81 -5.73
N MET A 6 -1.46 9.52 -4.66
CA MET A 6 -1.92 8.64 -3.59
C MET A 6 -1.85 9.40 -2.28
N ILE A 7 -2.98 9.52 -1.59
CA ILE A 7 -3.08 10.22 -0.31
C ILE A 7 -3.42 9.21 0.77
N CYS A 8 -2.57 9.11 1.78
CA CYS A 8 -2.90 8.35 2.97
C CYS A 8 -2.65 9.18 4.23
N THR A 9 -3.31 8.77 5.31
CA THR A 9 -3.12 9.32 6.64
C THR A 9 -2.79 8.19 7.58
N ILE A 10 -1.69 8.36 8.28
CA ILE A 10 -1.24 7.45 9.32
C ILE A 10 -1.51 8.13 10.66
N THR A 11 -2.13 7.42 11.59
CA THR A 11 -2.22 7.83 12.99
C THR A 11 -1.35 6.92 13.83
N ILE A 12 -0.57 7.53 14.72
CA ILE A 12 0.42 6.86 15.55
C ILE A 12 0.49 7.54 16.91
N ASP A 13 1.00 6.83 17.91
CA ASP A 13 1.34 7.43 19.19
C ASP A 13 2.40 8.53 19.01
N ALA A 14 2.15 9.68 19.67
CA ALA A 14 2.95 10.90 19.60
C ALA A 14 4.45 10.70 19.83
N ARG A 15 4.82 9.71 20.64
CA ARG A 15 6.23 9.40 20.95
C ARG A 15 7.02 8.88 19.75
N THR A 16 6.34 8.48 18.67
CA THR A 16 6.90 7.74 17.53
C THR A 16 6.76 8.46 16.18
N VAL A 17 6.27 9.70 16.18
CA VAL A 17 6.08 10.50 14.95
C VAL A 17 7.40 10.97 14.36
N ASN A 18 8.36 11.28 15.23
CA ASN A 18 9.69 11.70 14.79
C ASN A 18 10.35 10.54 14.04
N ASP A 19 10.90 10.85 12.85
CA ASP A 19 11.55 9.90 11.96
C ASP A 19 10.67 8.79 11.36
N ILE A 20 9.35 9.00 11.23
CA ILE A 20 8.45 8.01 10.59
C ILE A 20 8.94 7.54 9.21
N TYR A 21 9.52 8.44 8.41
CA TYR A 21 10.09 8.12 7.09
C TYR A 21 11.21 7.07 7.14
N LYS A 22 11.99 7.01 8.23
CA LYS A 22 13.04 5.98 8.41
C LYS A 22 12.47 4.58 8.63
N ARG A 23 11.18 4.48 8.95
CA ARG A 23 10.46 3.23 9.22
C ARG A 23 9.62 2.79 8.03
N ILE A 24 9.62 3.56 6.95
CA ILE A 24 8.87 3.27 5.74
C ILE A 24 9.83 2.68 4.72
N SER A 25 9.51 1.49 4.23
CA SER A 25 10.11 0.94 3.02
C SER A 25 9.13 1.14 1.86
N ALA A 26 9.61 1.73 0.78
CA ALA A 26 8.84 1.94 -0.44
C ALA A 26 9.38 1.04 -1.56
N GLN A 27 8.50 0.60 -2.45
CA GLN A 27 8.84 -0.20 -3.61
C GLN A 27 7.92 0.15 -4.78
N VAL A 28 8.47 0.08 -5.98
CA VAL A 28 7.67 0.10 -7.21
C VAL A 28 7.97 -1.15 -8.04
N SER A 29 6.92 -1.75 -8.57
CA SER A 29 6.97 -2.90 -9.47
C SER A 29 6.62 -2.40 -10.87
N LEU A 30 7.45 -2.70 -11.86
CA LEU A 30 7.24 -2.31 -13.25
C LEU A 30 6.90 -3.52 -14.10
N LYS A 31 5.94 -3.37 -15.00
CA LYS A 31 5.43 -4.47 -15.82
C LYS A 31 5.56 -4.17 -17.31
N VAL A 32 6.12 -5.12 -18.04
CA VAL A 32 6.04 -5.18 -19.51
C VAL A 32 4.99 -6.24 -19.87
N PRO A 33 3.98 -5.94 -20.72
CA PRO A 33 3.04 -6.94 -21.20
C PRO A 33 3.77 -8.19 -21.74
N GLY A 34 3.32 -9.38 -21.36
CA GLY A 34 3.98 -10.64 -21.74
C GLY A 34 5.16 -11.09 -20.86
N ASN A 35 5.69 -10.26 -19.96
CA ASN A 35 6.81 -10.61 -19.06
C ASN A 35 6.41 -10.53 -17.58
N GLN A 36 7.12 -11.19 -16.66
CA GLN A 36 6.92 -10.96 -15.23
C GLN A 36 7.29 -9.53 -14.83
N SER A 37 6.66 -8.99 -13.78
CA SER A 37 7.05 -7.69 -13.26
C SER A 37 8.42 -7.72 -12.58
N ARG A 38 9.07 -6.56 -12.51
CA ARG A 38 10.36 -6.38 -11.85
C ARG A 38 10.21 -5.37 -10.72
N ASN A 39 10.69 -5.74 -9.54
CA ASN A 39 10.54 -4.96 -8.32
C ASN A 39 11.77 -4.09 -8.06
N TYR A 40 11.53 -2.84 -7.71
CA TYR A 40 12.55 -1.82 -7.46
C TYR A 40 12.32 -1.20 -6.08
N SER A 41 13.24 -1.46 -5.15
CA SER A 41 13.25 -0.80 -3.85
C SER A 41 13.53 0.69 -4.03
N LEU A 42 12.86 1.52 -3.22
CA LEU A 42 12.98 2.97 -3.25
C LEU A 42 13.49 3.48 -1.90
N ALA A 43 14.58 4.23 -1.94
CA ALA A 43 15.15 4.90 -0.79
C ALA A 43 14.69 6.36 -0.74
N PHE A 44 14.32 6.82 0.45
CA PHE A 44 14.10 8.23 0.72
C PHE A 44 15.43 8.97 0.63
N GLN A 45 15.60 9.78 -0.39
CA GLN A 45 16.65 10.79 -0.42
C GLN A 45 16.24 11.95 0.50
N GLY A 46 17.23 12.69 1.02
CA GLY A 46 17.01 13.82 1.93
C GLY A 46 15.91 14.78 1.42
N ALA A 47 15.30 15.53 2.35
CA ALA A 47 14.21 16.43 1.99
C ALA A 47 14.66 17.40 0.88
N VAL A 48 13.92 17.40 -0.23
CA VAL A 48 14.16 18.22 -1.41
C VAL A 48 13.89 19.70 -1.09
N ASP A 49 13.05 19.96 -0.10
CA ASP A 49 12.75 21.30 0.40
C ASP A 49 12.41 21.32 1.91
N ASP A 50 12.32 22.53 2.46
CA ASP A 50 11.92 22.78 3.85
C ASP A 50 10.46 22.39 4.15
N LYS A 51 9.69 21.94 3.13
CA LYS A 51 8.27 21.59 3.24
C LYS A 51 8.03 20.08 3.43
N GLY A 52 9.10 19.31 3.60
CA GLY A 52 9.01 17.87 3.88
C GLY A 52 8.66 17.04 2.64
N ILE A 53 9.07 17.49 1.45
CA ILE A 53 9.02 16.69 0.22
C ILE A 53 10.28 15.85 0.11
N TYR A 54 10.14 14.55 -0.07
CA TYR A 54 11.22 13.59 -0.26
C TYR A 54 11.21 13.06 -1.69
N LEU A 55 12.39 12.85 -2.25
CA LEU A 55 12.56 12.12 -3.50
C LEU A 55 12.79 10.65 -3.19
N LEU A 56 12.08 9.76 -3.88
CA LEU A 56 12.20 8.31 -3.72
C LEU A 56 12.94 7.74 -4.93
N GLU A 57 14.18 7.29 -4.72
CA GLU A 57 15.05 6.80 -5.79
C GLU A 57 15.34 5.31 -5.65
N SER A 58 15.41 4.63 -6.79
CA SER A 58 15.93 3.27 -6.87
C SER A 58 17.41 3.27 -7.25
N GLU A 59 18.14 2.23 -6.87
CA GLU A 59 19.54 2.04 -7.28
C GLU A 59 19.67 1.88 -8.81
N GLU A 60 18.71 1.18 -9.42
CA GLU A 60 18.60 1.06 -10.88
C GLU A 60 17.77 2.22 -11.43
N LYS A 61 18.16 2.75 -12.60
CA LYS A 61 17.36 3.76 -13.29
C LYS A 61 16.00 3.17 -13.69
N ILE A 62 14.93 3.85 -13.27
CA ILE A 62 13.55 3.51 -13.60
C ILE A 62 12.87 4.65 -14.38
N PRO A 63 11.88 4.37 -15.23
CA PRO A 63 11.17 5.37 -16.03
C PRO A 63 10.13 6.17 -15.22
N LEU A 64 10.37 6.41 -13.93
CA LEU A 64 9.48 7.09 -13.01
C LEU A 64 10.25 8.10 -12.15
N ILE A 65 9.63 9.25 -11.89
CA ILE A 65 9.99 10.15 -10.79
C ILE A 65 8.91 9.99 -9.72
N ILE A 66 9.33 9.61 -8.52
CA ILE A 66 8.44 9.40 -7.37
C ILE A 66 8.84 10.39 -6.28
N THR A 67 7.91 11.25 -5.88
CA THR A 67 8.10 12.15 -4.74
C THR A 67 7.03 11.91 -3.70
N GLU A 68 7.36 12.19 -2.45
CA GLU A 68 6.43 12.04 -1.35
C GLU A 68 6.49 13.24 -0.41
N ARG A 69 5.36 13.90 -0.23
CA ARG A 69 5.22 14.94 0.77
C ARG A 69 4.71 14.33 2.06
N ILE A 70 5.44 14.58 3.16
CA ILE A 70 5.07 14.09 4.48
C ILE A 70 4.76 15.27 5.39
N GLU A 71 3.47 15.51 5.62
CA GLU A 71 2.98 16.51 6.57
C GLU A 71 2.73 15.85 7.94
N ARG A 72 3.24 16.44 9.02
CA ARG A 72 3.21 15.83 10.35
C ARG A 72 2.61 16.79 11.37
N ASP A 73 1.79 16.26 12.27
CA ASP A 73 1.47 16.85 13.56
C ASP A 73 1.88 15.92 14.71
N ASN A 74 1.59 16.27 15.96
CA ASN A 74 1.99 15.48 17.13
C ASN A 74 1.43 14.04 17.20
N VAL A 75 0.41 13.65 16.43
CA VAL A 75 -0.27 12.33 16.48
C VAL A 75 -0.61 11.77 15.09
N LYS A 76 -0.43 12.56 14.04
CA LYS A 76 -0.86 12.24 12.68
C LYS A 76 0.21 12.57 11.65
N CYS A 77 0.29 11.72 10.65
CA CYS A 77 1.12 11.92 9.47
C CYS A 77 0.24 11.81 8.22
N VAL A 78 0.27 12.80 7.34
CA VAL A 78 -0.36 12.75 6.02
C VAL A 78 0.74 12.59 4.99
N MET A 79 0.61 11.56 4.15
CA MET A 79 1.56 11.24 3.10
C MET A 79 0.87 11.40 1.75
N VAL A 80 1.50 12.16 0.87
CA VAL A 80 1.02 12.40 -0.49
C VAL A 80 2.12 11.95 -1.45
N VAL A 81 1.92 10.80 -2.08
CA VAL A 81 2.83 10.27 -3.10
C VAL A 81 2.42 10.77 -4.47
N SER A 82 3.41 11.21 -5.22
CA SER A 82 3.31 11.78 -6.55
C SER A 82 4.17 10.95 -7.50
N ILE A 83 3.54 10.28 -8.47
CA ILE A 83 4.23 9.45 -9.46
C ILE A 83 4.12 10.12 -10.83
N THR A 84 5.26 10.35 -11.46
CA THR A 84 5.36 10.95 -12.80
C THR A 84 6.16 10.03 -13.71
N ALA A 85 5.60 9.68 -14.86
CA ALA A 85 6.30 8.79 -15.79
C ALA A 85 7.19 9.56 -16.78
N LEU A 86 8.41 9.07 -16.94
CA LEU A 86 9.40 9.56 -17.92
C LEU A 86 9.23 8.88 -19.28
N GLU A 87 8.64 7.69 -19.27
CA GLU A 87 8.29 6.87 -20.43
C GLU A 87 6.94 6.20 -20.17
N ASP A 88 6.35 5.62 -21.22
CA ASP A 88 5.12 4.84 -21.09
C ASP A 88 5.40 3.56 -20.27
N VAL A 89 4.69 3.38 -19.15
CA VAL A 89 5.00 2.31 -18.21
C VAL A 89 3.76 1.81 -17.47
N TYR A 90 3.74 0.52 -17.15
CA TYR A 90 2.79 -0.07 -16.22
C TYR A 90 3.46 -0.23 -14.85
N PHE A 91 2.82 0.25 -13.80
CA PHE A 91 3.43 0.23 -12.46
C PHE A 91 2.47 -0.24 -11.37
N ASN A 92 3.05 -0.74 -10.27
CA ASN A 92 2.41 -0.90 -8.97
C ASN A 92 3.34 -0.36 -7.88
N TYR A 93 2.85 0.58 -7.09
CA TYR A 93 3.59 1.22 -6.00
C TYR A 93 3.07 0.76 -4.65
N GLN A 94 3.98 0.48 -3.71
CA GLN A 94 3.62 0.09 -2.36
C GLN A 94 4.58 0.65 -1.32
N GLN A 95 4.05 0.83 -0.11
CA GLN A 95 4.79 1.20 1.09
C GLN A 95 4.44 0.27 2.24
N GLN A 96 5.44 0.03 3.08
CA GLN A 96 5.29 -0.70 4.33
C GLN A 96 5.85 0.17 5.46
N LEU A 97 5.03 0.43 6.47
CA LEU A 97 5.44 1.09 7.70
C LEU A 97 5.68 0.04 8.79
N LYS A 98 6.94 -0.11 9.20
CA LYS A 98 7.32 -1.02 10.29
C LYS A 98 6.85 -0.45 11.63
N THR A 99 5.95 -1.14 12.32
CA THR A 99 5.38 -0.66 13.60
C THR A 99 6.32 -0.90 14.78
N GLY A 100 7.28 -1.82 14.64
CA GLY A 100 8.14 -2.27 15.74
C GLY A 100 7.39 -3.10 16.79
N PHE A 101 6.12 -3.42 16.55
CA PHE A 101 5.35 -4.31 17.41
C PHE A 101 5.65 -5.76 17.04
N ARG A 102 5.83 -6.61 18.05
CA ARG A 102 5.90 -8.04 17.85
C ARG A 102 4.54 -8.54 17.35
N HIS A 103 4.53 -9.24 16.22
CA HIS A 103 3.31 -9.66 15.54
C HIS A 103 2.37 -10.48 16.43
N ASN A 104 2.94 -11.39 17.23
CA ASN A 104 2.20 -12.24 18.17
C ASN A 104 1.61 -11.49 19.39
N ASP A 105 1.97 -10.22 19.59
CA ASP A 105 1.39 -9.37 20.64
C ASP A 105 0.28 -8.46 20.06
N CYS A 106 0.05 -8.51 18.74
CA CYS A 106 -0.87 -7.62 18.04
C CYS A 106 -2.27 -8.20 17.81
N MET A 107 -3.23 -7.27 17.72
CA MET A 107 -4.56 -7.42 17.16
C MET A 107 -4.66 -6.53 15.92
N PHE A 108 -5.39 -7.00 14.91
CA PHE A 108 -5.47 -6.37 13.59
C PHE A 108 -6.90 -5.97 13.28
N TYR A 109 -7.06 -4.82 12.63
CA TYR A 109 -8.36 -4.26 12.29
C TYR A 109 -8.42 -3.88 10.81
N LEU A 110 -9.42 -4.43 10.12
CA LEU A 110 -9.80 -4.14 8.74
C LEU A 110 -11.33 -3.97 8.73
N PRO A 111 -11.88 -2.75 8.61
CA PRO A 111 -13.31 -2.50 8.68
C PRO A 111 -14.09 -3.33 7.65
N GLY A 112 -15.06 -4.14 8.09
CA GLY A 112 -15.84 -5.00 7.20
C GLY A 112 -15.17 -6.33 6.84
N PHE A 113 -13.93 -6.55 7.30
CA PHE A 113 -13.20 -7.81 7.15
C PHE A 113 -13.12 -8.49 8.53
N TRP A 114 -13.73 -9.67 8.67
CA TRP A 114 -13.82 -10.34 9.98
C TRP A 114 -12.48 -10.95 10.36
N TYR A 115 -11.70 -10.25 11.19
CA TYR A 115 -10.52 -10.76 11.88
C TYR A 115 -10.70 -10.69 13.39
N SER A 116 -10.73 -11.85 14.04
CA SER A 116 -10.27 -12.00 15.42
C SER A 116 -9.35 -13.21 15.44
N ARG A 117 -8.54 -13.38 16.50
CA ARG A 117 -7.77 -14.62 16.79
C ARG A 117 -8.68 -15.86 17.00
N ASN A 118 -9.85 -15.89 16.38
CA ASN A 118 -10.75 -17.02 16.42
C ASN A 118 -10.16 -18.12 15.54
N LEU A 119 -9.55 -19.09 16.19
CA LEU A 119 -9.14 -20.35 15.58
C LEU A 119 -10.35 -21.20 15.10
N ARG A 120 -11.58 -20.70 15.33
CA ARG A 120 -12.86 -21.31 14.95
C ARG A 120 -13.37 -20.88 13.57
N SER A 121 -12.58 -20.16 12.77
CA SER A 121 -12.98 -19.78 11.42
C SER A 121 -13.27 -21.03 10.57
N PRO A 122 -14.39 -21.08 9.83
CA PRO A 122 -14.67 -22.17 8.91
C PRO A 122 -13.57 -22.33 7.86
N LYS A 123 -13.36 -23.55 7.34
CA LYS A 123 -12.46 -23.79 6.20
C LYS A 123 -12.85 -22.86 5.04
N GLY A 124 -11.89 -22.07 4.53
CA GLY A 124 -12.09 -21.14 3.42
C GLY A 124 -12.41 -19.69 3.80
N ALA A 125 -12.61 -19.37 5.08
CA ALA A 125 -12.67 -17.98 5.54
C ALA A 125 -11.25 -17.37 5.64
N PRO A 126 -11.05 -16.08 5.30
CA PRO A 126 -9.86 -15.35 5.74
C PRO A 126 -9.62 -15.61 7.24
N SER A 127 -8.46 -16.16 7.58
CA SER A 127 -8.09 -16.43 8.97
C SER A 127 -6.58 -16.48 9.15
N PHE A 128 -6.14 -16.36 10.41
CA PHE A 128 -4.74 -16.55 10.81
C PHE A 128 -4.19 -17.94 10.45
N HIS A 129 -5.06 -18.96 10.35
CA HIS A 129 -4.67 -20.28 9.87
C HIS A 129 -4.23 -20.28 8.41
N ILE A 130 -4.73 -19.32 7.61
CA ILE A 130 -4.38 -19.19 6.19
C ILE A 130 -3.16 -18.30 6.04
N SER A 131 -3.10 -17.18 6.78
CA SER A 131 -1.99 -16.23 6.69
C SER A 131 -1.98 -15.26 7.86
N GLU A 132 -0.77 -14.90 8.29
CA GLU A 132 -0.47 -13.81 9.23
C GLU A 132 -0.41 -12.43 8.54
N SER A 133 -0.54 -12.41 7.21
CA SER A 133 -0.47 -11.20 6.37
C SER A 133 -1.72 -11.09 5.49
N TRP A 134 -2.31 -9.91 5.41
CA TRP A 134 -3.49 -9.62 4.58
C TRP A 134 -3.41 -8.24 3.97
N LEU A 135 -3.40 -8.19 2.64
CA LEU A 135 -3.58 -7.00 1.83
C LEU A 135 -4.95 -7.07 1.18
N VAL A 136 -5.71 -5.98 1.25
CA VAL A 136 -7.09 -5.94 0.77
C VAL A 136 -7.30 -4.71 -0.11
N ARG A 137 -7.94 -4.92 -1.25
CA ARG A 137 -8.42 -3.86 -2.15
C ARG A 137 -9.40 -2.98 -1.38
N GLU A 138 -9.19 -1.68 -1.42
CA GLU A 138 -9.75 -0.77 -0.42
C GLU A 138 -11.29 -0.65 -0.45
N ASP A 139 -11.93 -0.93 -1.60
CA ASP A 139 -13.39 -0.94 -1.78
C ASP A 139 -14.07 -2.19 -1.19
N ARG A 140 -13.30 -3.19 -0.75
CA ARG A 140 -13.80 -4.34 0.00
C ARG A 140 -13.99 -4.06 1.48
N LEU A 141 -13.44 -2.93 1.95
CA LEU A 141 -13.52 -2.50 3.33
C LEU A 141 -14.67 -1.49 3.49
N SER A 142 -15.33 -1.48 4.64
CA SER A 142 -16.35 -0.46 4.94
C SER A 142 -15.73 0.94 5.07
N SER A 143 -14.42 1.01 5.30
CA SER A 143 -13.60 2.21 5.20
C SER A 143 -12.17 1.77 4.83
N PRO A 144 -11.44 2.50 3.97
CA PRO A 144 -10.12 2.10 3.48
C PRO A 144 -9.03 2.31 4.55
N LEU A 145 -9.17 1.62 5.67
CA LEU A 145 -8.38 1.76 6.89
C LEU A 145 -7.85 0.40 7.35
N THR A 146 -6.59 0.38 7.81
CA THR A 146 -6.01 -0.75 8.53
C THR A 146 -5.46 -0.28 9.86
N GLY A 147 -5.70 -1.04 10.93
CA GLY A 147 -5.16 -0.78 12.26
C GLY A 147 -4.40 -1.97 12.83
N ILE A 148 -3.34 -1.69 13.59
CA ILE A 148 -2.57 -2.67 14.36
C ILE A 148 -2.50 -2.16 15.80
N PHE A 149 -3.02 -2.94 16.75
CA PHE A 149 -3.03 -2.65 18.18
C PHE A 149 -2.15 -3.67 18.90
N ASN A 150 -1.11 -3.19 19.60
CA ASN A 150 -0.27 -4.02 20.46
C ASN A 150 -0.92 -4.18 21.84
N GLN A 151 -1.38 -5.40 22.15
CA GLN A 151 -2.07 -5.67 23.41
C GLN A 151 -1.14 -5.55 24.63
N LYS A 152 0.16 -5.77 24.43
CA LYS A 152 1.13 -5.84 25.53
C LYS A 152 1.41 -4.49 26.16
N ASP A 153 1.40 -3.42 25.37
CA ASP A 153 1.70 -2.06 25.84
C ASP A 153 0.63 -1.03 25.47
N GLY A 154 -0.47 -1.45 24.83
CA GLY A 154 -1.62 -0.59 24.49
C GLY A 154 -1.38 0.37 23.33
N ARG A 155 -0.22 0.33 22.67
CA ARG A 155 0.09 1.21 21.53
C ARG A 155 -0.61 0.73 20.27
N TYR A 156 -0.91 1.65 19.37
CA TYR A 156 -1.48 1.32 18.07
C TYR A 156 -0.94 2.20 16.95
N MET A 157 -1.11 1.70 15.74
CA MET A 157 -0.88 2.46 14.51
C MET A 157 -2.00 2.15 13.54
N THR A 158 -2.47 3.15 12.81
CA THR A 158 -3.42 2.95 11.71
C THR A 158 -2.97 3.67 10.46
N VAL A 159 -3.38 3.17 9.30
CA VAL A 159 -3.28 3.86 8.01
C VAL A 159 -4.65 3.87 7.35
N ALA A 160 -5.05 5.03 6.85
CA ALA A 160 -6.27 5.22 6.07
C ALA A 160 -5.90 5.86 4.74
N ARG A 161 -6.31 5.24 3.63
CA ARG A 161 -6.25 5.90 2.31
C ARG A 161 -7.38 6.94 2.23
N LYS A 162 -7.11 8.04 1.54
CA LYS A 162 -7.99 9.22 1.44
C LYS A 162 -8.24 9.66 0.01
N ASP A 163 -7.81 8.87 -0.96
CA ASP A 163 -8.04 9.16 -2.37
C ASP A 163 -9.54 9.14 -2.68
N ASP A 164 -9.98 10.04 -3.58
CA ASP A 164 -11.37 10.06 -4.04
C ASP A 164 -11.65 8.84 -4.93
N PHE A 165 -12.72 8.12 -4.63
CA PHE A 165 -13.19 6.98 -5.39
C PHE A 165 -13.88 7.41 -6.69
N GLN A 166 -13.09 7.72 -7.72
CA GLN A 166 -13.61 8.22 -9.00
C GLN A 166 -13.63 7.17 -10.11
N TRP A 167 -12.66 6.24 -10.14
CA TRP A 167 -12.48 5.33 -11.27
C TRP A 167 -12.20 3.90 -10.83
N ASP A 168 -12.95 2.95 -11.37
CA ASP A 168 -12.66 1.51 -11.27
C ASP A 168 -12.44 0.94 -12.68
N ALA A 169 -11.24 0.44 -12.92
CA ALA A 169 -10.88 -0.16 -14.19
C ALA A 169 -11.09 -1.67 -14.13
N LEU A 170 -11.72 -2.20 -15.17
CA LEU A 170 -11.89 -3.65 -15.32
C LEU A 170 -10.54 -4.31 -15.63
N ALA A 171 -10.46 -5.60 -15.30
CA ALA A 171 -9.36 -6.46 -15.69
C ALA A 171 -9.91 -7.78 -16.23
N THR A 172 -9.26 -8.33 -17.26
CA THR A 172 -9.67 -9.60 -17.88
C THR A 172 -9.37 -10.81 -17.00
N HIS A 173 -8.35 -10.71 -16.14
CA HIS A 173 -7.93 -11.74 -15.20
C HIS A 173 -8.11 -11.26 -13.75
N GLN A 174 -8.29 -12.20 -12.82
CA GLN A 174 -8.55 -11.92 -11.40
C GLN A 174 -7.49 -12.51 -10.46
N THR A 175 -6.37 -13.00 -10.99
CA THR A 175 -5.31 -13.68 -10.23
C THR A 175 -3.95 -13.41 -10.86
N GLY A 176 -2.90 -13.34 -10.04
CA GLY A 176 -1.54 -13.05 -10.47
C GLY A 176 -1.34 -11.58 -10.85
N GLU A 177 -0.41 -11.32 -11.76
CA GLU A 177 -0.17 -9.97 -12.28
C GLU A 177 -1.20 -9.61 -13.35
N ILE A 178 -1.95 -8.54 -13.13
CA ILE A 178 -3.01 -8.10 -14.05
C ILE A 178 -2.77 -6.67 -14.50
N ILE A 179 -3.06 -6.40 -15.78
CA ILE A 179 -3.03 -5.05 -16.33
C ILE A 179 -4.45 -4.51 -16.34
N LEU A 180 -4.64 -3.33 -15.76
CA LEU A 180 -5.93 -2.65 -15.76
C LEU A 180 -6.23 -2.08 -17.15
N SER A 181 -7.48 -2.21 -17.60
CA SER A 181 -7.89 -1.75 -18.94
C SER A 181 -8.00 -0.22 -19.05
N GLY A 182 -7.89 0.50 -17.94
CA GLY A 182 -8.08 1.95 -17.87
C GLY A 182 -7.56 2.55 -16.58
N LYS A 183 -7.97 3.80 -16.29
CA LYS A 183 -7.61 4.50 -15.05
C LYS A 183 -8.33 3.89 -13.86
N THR A 184 -7.64 3.79 -12.73
CA THR A 184 -8.25 3.46 -11.45
C THR A 184 -7.87 4.51 -10.39
N SER A 185 -8.72 4.66 -9.39
CA SER A 185 -8.40 5.31 -8.11
C SER A 185 -8.21 4.29 -6.99
N LEU A 186 -8.37 2.99 -7.28
CA LEU A 186 -8.37 1.94 -6.28
C LEU A 186 -6.96 1.48 -5.93
N GLY A 187 -6.59 1.70 -4.68
CA GLY A 187 -5.43 1.12 -4.04
C GLY A 187 -5.79 0.00 -3.08
N PHE A 188 -4.87 -0.26 -2.17
CA PHE A 188 -5.01 -1.29 -1.15
C PHE A 188 -4.42 -0.84 0.17
N THR A 189 -4.87 -1.49 1.24
CA THR A 189 -4.30 -1.37 2.58
C THR A 189 -4.38 -2.71 3.29
N GLY A 190 -3.52 -2.93 4.27
CA GLY A 190 -3.39 -4.20 4.94
C GLY A 190 -2.31 -4.22 5.99
N PHE A 191 -2.07 -5.42 6.51
CA PHE A 191 -1.01 -5.68 7.46
C PHE A 191 -0.20 -6.90 7.03
N GLU A 192 1.07 -6.91 7.36
CA GLU A 192 1.98 -8.02 7.07
C GLU A 192 2.83 -8.36 8.30
N SER A 193 3.24 -9.62 8.40
CA SER A 193 4.24 -10.13 9.34
C SER A 193 5.58 -10.27 8.60
N HIS A 194 6.59 -9.47 8.98
CA HIS A 194 7.96 -9.59 8.46
C HIS A 194 8.91 -9.84 9.63
N ASP A 195 9.58 -11.00 9.63
CA ASP A 195 10.50 -11.41 10.70
C ASP A 195 9.90 -11.31 12.11
N GLY A 196 8.61 -11.64 12.25
CA GLY A 196 7.87 -11.56 13.51
C GLY A 196 7.51 -10.14 13.96
N THR A 197 7.75 -9.13 13.12
CA THR A 197 7.34 -7.73 13.33
C THR A 197 6.12 -7.40 12.48
N SER A 198 5.16 -6.69 13.08
CA SER A 198 3.99 -6.18 12.37
C SER A 198 4.29 -4.96 11.52
N THR A 199 3.69 -4.92 10.33
CA THR A 199 3.83 -3.85 9.34
C THR A 199 2.47 -3.43 8.85
N LEU A 200 2.24 -2.12 8.71
CA LEU A 200 1.12 -1.59 7.93
C LEU A 200 1.57 -1.49 6.47
N SER A 201 0.75 -1.98 5.54
CA SER A 201 1.10 -2.05 4.12
C SER A 201 0.01 -1.41 3.29
N PHE A 202 0.38 -0.54 2.36
CA PHE A 202 -0.56 0.25 1.57
C PHE A 202 0.07 0.66 0.25
N GLY A 203 -0.75 0.86 -0.77
CA GLY A 203 -0.22 1.15 -2.10
C GLY A 203 -1.29 1.38 -3.17
N PHE A 204 -0.82 1.54 -4.41
CA PHE A 204 -1.62 1.85 -5.58
C PHE A 204 -0.95 1.35 -6.89
N PRO A 205 -1.70 0.79 -7.85
CA PRO A 205 -3.10 0.39 -7.73
C PRO A 205 -3.24 -0.86 -6.86
N TYR A 206 -4.46 -1.37 -6.69
CA TYR A 206 -4.77 -2.38 -5.69
C TYR A 206 -3.96 -3.68 -5.82
N ARG A 207 -3.76 -4.33 -4.67
CA ARG A 207 -3.16 -5.63 -4.48
C ARG A 207 -3.95 -6.38 -3.41
N GLU A 208 -4.23 -7.66 -3.64
CA GLU A 208 -4.81 -8.54 -2.62
C GLU A 208 -3.89 -9.74 -2.41
N ALA A 209 -3.46 -9.96 -1.18
CA ALA A 209 -2.49 -10.98 -0.85
C ALA A 209 -2.73 -11.52 0.57
N PRO A 210 -2.42 -12.80 0.83
CA PRO A 210 -1.97 -13.82 -0.12
C PRO A 210 -3.14 -14.46 -0.91
N LYS A 211 -4.36 -13.98 -0.68
CA LYS A 211 -5.57 -14.41 -1.35
C LYS A 211 -6.46 -13.22 -1.64
N THR A 212 -7.22 -13.34 -2.73
CA THR A 212 -8.27 -12.40 -3.13
C THR A 212 -9.58 -12.83 -2.49
N TYR A 213 -10.29 -11.92 -1.82
CA TYR A 213 -11.59 -12.21 -1.25
C TYR A 213 -12.70 -11.95 -2.28
N ILE A 214 -13.28 -13.01 -2.83
CA ILE A 214 -14.34 -12.88 -3.84
C ILE A 214 -15.70 -12.72 -3.17
N ARG A 215 -16.02 -13.64 -2.24
CA ARG A 215 -17.29 -13.69 -1.49
C ARG A 215 -17.13 -14.59 -0.27
N LYS A 216 -18.19 -14.67 0.55
CA LYS A 216 -18.20 -15.46 1.80
C LYS A 216 -17.62 -16.87 1.58
N LEU A 217 -16.57 -17.20 2.33
CA LEU A 217 -15.84 -18.48 2.31
C LEU A 217 -15.17 -18.86 0.96
N THR A 218 -15.05 -17.93 0.01
CA THR A 218 -14.41 -18.18 -1.29
C THR A 218 -13.20 -17.28 -1.45
N LEU A 219 -12.01 -17.89 -1.41
CA LEU A 219 -10.73 -17.24 -1.63
C LEU A 219 -10.18 -17.63 -3.00
N ALA A 220 -9.75 -16.64 -3.77
CA ALA A 220 -8.95 -16.83 -4.97
C ALA A 220 -7.47 -16.63 -4.67
N PRO A 221 -6.57 -17.06 -5.58
CA PRO A 221 -5.16 -16.66 -5.55
C PRO A 221 -4.99 -15.13 -5.45
N GLU A 222 -3.84 -14.71 -4.94
CA GLU A 222 -3.46 -13.30 -4.86
C GLU A 222 -3.50 -12.60 -6.22
N VAL A 223 -3.62 -11.28 -6.19
CA VAL A 223 -3.62 -10.44 -7.38
C VAL A 223 -2.80 -9.16 -7.13
N THR A 224 -1.99 -8.79 -8.11
CA THR A 224 -1.28 -7.51 -8.15
C THR A 224 -1.67 -6.81 -9.44
N SER A 225 -2.34 -5.66 -9.33
CA SER A 225 -2.75 -4.89 -10.50
C SER A 225 -1.68 -3.88 -10.92
N PHE A 226 -1.64 -3.57 -12.22
CA PHE A 226 -0.72 -2.61 -12.79
C PHE A 226 -1.49 -1.57 -13.60
N GLN A 227 -1.25 -0.29 -13.30
CA GLN A 227 -1.85 0.82 -14.02
C GLN A 227 -0.87 1.34 -15.07
N TYR A 228 -1.37 1.56 -16.28
CA TYR A 228 -0.64 2.26 -17.33
C TYR A 228 -0.55 3.75 -17.04
N THR A 229 0.63 4.34 -17.20
CA THR A 229 0.83 5.79 -17.22
C THR A 229 1.68 6.18 -18.41
N LYS A 230 1.22 7.21 -19.11
CA LYS A 230 1.91 7.78 -20.26
C LYS A 230 3.05 8.68 -19.82
N LYS A 231 4.10 8.73 -20.63
CA LYS A 231 5.16 9.72 -20.55
C LYS A 231 4.60 11.13 -20.38
N LYS A 232 5.17 11.91 -19.46
CA LYS A 232 4.89 13.34 -19.36
C LYS A 232 5.35 14.05 -20.63
N GLU A 233 4.42 14.68 -21.34
CA GLU A 233 4.77 15.58 -22.44
C GLU A 233 5.54 16.80 -21.89
N LYS A 234 6.67 17.14 -22.51
CA LYS A 234 7.37 18.40 -22.25
C LYS A 234 6.48 19.54 -22.78
N GLN A 235 5.80 20.25 -21.87
CA GLN A 235 5.31 21.59 -22.20
C GLN A 235 6.55 22.48 -22.32
N TYR A 236 6.97 22.74 -23.57
CA TYR A 236 7.83 23.88 -23.86
C TYR A 236 6.98 25.12 -23.68
N SER A 237 7.31 25.94 -22.67
CA SER A 237 6.88 27.33 -22.56
C SER A 237 7.97 28.21 -23.11
#